data_AF-A0A7V1E9W9-F1
#
_entry.id   AF-A0A7V1E9W9-F1
#
_cell.length_a   1.000
_cell.length_b   1.000
_cell.length_c   1.000
_cell.angle_alpha   90.00
_cell.angle_beta   90.00
_cell.angle_gamma   90.00
#
_symmetry.space_group_name_H-M   'P 1'
#
loop_
_entity.id
_entity.type
_entity.pdbx_description
1 polymer ?
#
loop_
_entity_poly.entity_id
_entity_poly.type
_entity_poly.pdbx_seq_one_letter_code
_entity_poly.pdbx_strand_id
1 'polypeptide(L)'
;MAESIMSRDIEPVKPVERPLDVLAQIIISMTGVTPWNRDDLYGFLKSSYPFHSLSRVHFELVIGMLAGRYEDTKIRELKPRVYLDRISNTVQGADGVLLLIYHSGGTIPDRGYFGLRLRDSKEKIGELDEEFVWERSIGDKFNMGAQSWMITAIDHQNVEVVPWTGNVEQAPFWKAEKGNKGHHFYKKIGEFLESWGDRIGEPLFLKELQSRFYMEKSAAGELIGYLKRQKEATGPRLPHRHHIVVEHFDTPDSAVKGRQYSGNGYPGNQKPVTKQFIIHTLWGGRVNKPFDLNNLKQLLEELESGRITYSEIRTVSPSPFAAGLIWQQTKKHMYEADTPRPSSVSRLSDDLFMEVASSQHLRPDLKKESIRRYQEKLQRTAEGYSPRTPEGLLDWTRERVLIPISEWKELLYAMESNHGVDERAVIQPVREKLALIKLSGAAFPSAVTVESLPKLIEAVKTDPDHIGIYDIHAQIMVNDQDSISGEPADPGGSYTARTLKYVKENLKRPAPGAEPEEKNADLVNTIREWLFFYGPVQIAFITEVFGLERSAVMDLLDTLTEDRSVIIDRFSEKAPGLQVGKDLQDTQDNGAFRRGRLRAFFSRDQQSSVHVAQGFPGFEKRAQ
;
A
#
# COMPACT_ATOMS: atom_id res chain seq x y z
N MET A 1 16.06 5.77 19.90
CA MET A 1 16.13 6.05 18.45
C MET A 1 16.93 7.30 18.15
N ALA A 2 16.51 8.52 18.52
CA ALA A 2 17.31 9.74 18.27
C ALA A 2 18.76 9.65 18.83
N GLU A 3 18.89 9.37 20.13
CA GLU A 3 20.17 9.05 20.79
C GLU A 3 20.96 7.96 20.03
N SER A 4 20.26 6.90 19.61
CA SER A 4 20.82 5.74 18.91
C SER A 4 21.36 6.08 17.52
N ILE A 5 20.71 6.99 16.79
CA ILE A 5 21.17 7.50 15.49
C ILE A 5 22.47 8.30 15.69
N MET A 6 22.50 9.17 16.70
CA MET A 6 23.67 10.01 17.01
C MET A 6 24.88 9.18 17.46
N SER A 7 24.66 8.14 18.28
CA SER A 7 25.72 7.20 18.68
C SER A 7 26.04 6.13 17.63
N ARG A 8 25.34 6.11 16.49
CA ARG A 8 25.40 5.06 15.44
C ARG A 8 25.11 3.64 15.97
N ASP A 9 24.39 3.55 17.07
CA ASP A 9 24.04 2.30 17.75
C ASP A 9 22.81 1.68 17.08
N ILE A 10 23.08 0.82 16.10
CA ILE A 10 22.10 0.14 15.25
C ILE A 10 21.94 -1.33 15.65
N GLU A 11 20.76 -1.89 15.38
CA GLU A 11 20.47 -3.28 15.75
C GLU A 11 21.35 -4.26 14.93
N PRO A 12 21.95 -5.28 15.57
CA PRO A 12 22.80 -6.23 14.85
C PRO A 12 21.97 -7.05 13.86
N VAL A 13 22.28 -6.93 12.57
CA VAL A 13 21.68 -7.74 11.51
C VAL A 13 22.16 -9.18 11.68
N LYS A 14 21.24 -10.09 12.04
CA LYS A 14 21.47 -11.53 11.98
C LYS A 14 20.77 -12.10 10.74
N PRO A 15 21.50 -12.57 9.71
CA PRO A 15 20.90 -13.29 8.58
C PRO A 15 20.20 -14.58 9.03
N VAL A 16 19.25 -15.05 8.23
CA VAL A 16 18.60 -16.36 8.46
C VAL A 16 19.58 -17.45 8.03
N GLU A 17 19.98 -18.30 8.98
CA GLU A 17 20.76 -19.51 8.72
C GLU A 17 19.84 -20.65 8.29
N ARG A 18 20.24 -21.41 7.27
CA ARG A 18 19.61 -22.65 6.80
C ARG A 18 18.09 -22.56 6.51
N PRO A 19 17.58 -21.53 5.80
CA PRO A 19 16.19 -21.50 5.33
C PRO A 19 15.95 -22.62 4.29
N LEU A 20 15.36 -23.74 4.71
CA LEU A 20 15.21 -24.95 3.88
C LEU A 20 14.13 -24.80 2.79
N ASP A 21 13.20 -23.88 2.99
CA ASP A 21 12.23 -23.36 2.03
C ASP A 21 12.92 -22.62 0.86
N VAL A 22 13.75 -21.62 1.18
CA VAL A 22 14.53 -20.86 0.19
C VAL A 22 15.57 -21.77 -0.49
N LEU A 23 16.15 -22.72 0.25
CA LEU A 23 17.03 -23.75 -0.30
C LEU A 23 16.32 -24.58 -1.39
N ALA A 24 15.06 -24.96 -1.17
CA ALA A 24 14.29 -25.73 -2.14
C ALA A 24 14.03 -24.92 -3.43
N GLN A 25 13.69 -23.64 -3.31
CA GLN A 25 13.51 -22.73 -4.44
C GLN A 25 14.81 -22.54 -5.24
N ILE A 26 15.96 -22.39 -4.55
CA ILE A 26 17.28 -22.29 -5.18
C ILE A 26 17.66 -23.59 -5.90
N ILE A 27 17.43 -24.76 -5.29
CA ILE A 27 17.72 -26.06 -5.91
C ILE A 27 16.89 -26.24 -7.19
N ILE A 28 15.59 -25.92 -7.17
CA ILE A 28 14.74 -25.95 -8.37
C ILE A 28 15.31 -25.03 -9.46
N SER A 29 15.68 -23.80 -9.09
CA SER A 29 16.22 -22.81 -10.04
C SER A 29 17.52 -23.28 -10.69
N MET A 30 18.50 -23.74 -9.90
CA MET A 30 19.78 -24.25 -10.40
C MET A 30 19.63 -25.49 -11.28
N THR A 31 18.79 -26.44 -10.86
CA THR A 31 18.63 -27.74 -11.55
C THR A 31 17.69 -27.67 -12.76
N GLY A 32 16.83 -26.66 -12.84
CA GLY A 32 15.96 -26.40 -14.00
C GLY A 32 16.71 -25.80 -15.20
N VAL A 33 17.90 -25.23 -15.01
CA VAL A 33 18.74 -24.68 -16.09
C VAL A 33 19.73 -25.73 -16.62
N THR A 34 20.35 -26.52 -15.74
CA THR A 34 21.23 -27.63 -16.10
C THR A 34 21.09 -28.79 -15.11
N PRO A 35 21.35 -30.05 -15.50
CA PRO A 35 21.62 -31.11 -14.54
C PRO A 35 22.82 -30.75 -13.65
N TRP A 36 22.78 -31.13 -12.38
CA TRP A 36 23.89 -30.99 -11.43
C TRP A 36 24.24 -32.34 -10.79
N ASN A 37 25.52 -32.58 -10.52
CA ASN A 37 25.93 -33.62 -9.57
C ASN A 37 25.51 -33.19 -8.14
N ARG A 38 24.99 -34.13 -7.35
CA ARG A 38 24.45 -33.84 -6.01
C ARG A 38 25.51 -33.38 -5.00
N ASP A 39 26.73 -33.89 -5.09
CA ASP A 39 27.84 -33.52 -4.21
C ASP A 39 28.41 -32.13 -4.58
N ASP A 40 28.55 -31.84 -5.88
CA ASP A 40 28.97 -30.52 -6.37
C ASP A 40 27.93 -29.44 -6.04
N LEU A 41 26.63 -29.75 -6.19
CA LEU A 41 25.54 -28.85 -5.81
C LEU A 41 25.57 -28.54 -4.31
N TYR A 42 25.74 -29.56 -3.46
CA TYR A 42 25.89 -29.39 -2.01
C TYR A 42 27.14 -28.55 -1.66
N GLY A 43 28.27 -28.78 -2.34
CA GLY A 43 29.49 -27.99 -2.19
C GLY A 43 29.30 -26.52 -2.58
N PHE A 44 28.67 -26.26 -3.74
CA PHE A 44 28.36 -24.93 -4.22
C PHE A 44 27.43 -24.16 -3.28
N LEU A 45 26.32 -24.79 -2.84
CA LEU A 45 25.37 -24.17 -1.91
C LEU A 45 26.05 -23.73 -0.60
N LYS A 46 26.98 -24.55 -0.08
CA LYS A 46 27.75 -24.25 1.13
C LYS A 46 28.78 -23.12 0.98
N SER A 47 29.06 -22.63 -0.23
CA SER A 47 29.85 -21.41 -0.42
C SER A 47 29.09 -20.13 0.00
N SER A 48 27.75 -20.20 0.05
CA SER A 48 26.90 -19.08 0.46
C SER A 48 26.72 -19.00 1.98
N TYR A 49 26.68 -17.78 2.52
CA TYR A 49 26.54 -17.56 3.97
C TYR A 49 25.32 -18.25 4.61
N PRO A 50 24.09 -18.20 4.05
CA PRO A 50 22.92 -18.85 4.67
C PRO A 50 23.08 -20.37 4.81
N PHE A 51 23.88 -21.01 3.94
CA PHE A 51 24.00 -22.47 3.88
C PHE A 51 25.39 -23.01 4.27
N HIS A 52 26.34 -22.17 4.72
CA HIS A 52 27.68 -22.64 5.11
C HIS A 52 27.65 -23.74 6.19
N SER A 53 26.63 -23.71 7.05
CA SER A 53 26.37 -24.68 8.14
C SER A 53 25.33 -25.75 7.78
N LEU A 54 24.87 -25.83 6.52
CA LEU A 54 23.92 -26.83 6.05
C LEU A 54 24.48 -28.25 6.28
N SER A 55 23.69 -29.09 6.94
CA SER A 55 24.00 -30.51 7.13
C SER A 55 23.66 -31.29 5.87
N ARG A 56 24.43 -32.34 5.58
CA ARG A 56 24.15 -33.22 4.44
C ARG A 56 22.77 -33.87 4.55
N VAL A 57 22.34 -34.22 5.77
CA VAL A 57 21.01 -34.78 6.04
C VAL A 57 19.89 -33.82 5.62
N HIS A 58 19.98 -32.52 5.95
CA HIS A 58 18.94 -31.56 5.57
C HIS A 58 18.92 -31.30 4.06
N PHE A 59 20.09 -31.27 3.40
CA PHE A 59 20.17 -31.20 1.94
C PHE A 59 19.48 -32.39 1.27
N GLU A 60 19.78 -33.62 1.70
CA GLU A 60 19.18 -34.83 1.12
C GLU A 60 17.67 -34.95 1.41
N LEU A 61 17.20 -34.46 2.56
CA LEU A 61 15.76 -34.39 2.87
C LEU A 61 15.02 -33.41 1.95
N VAL A 62 15.60 -32.23 1.68
CA VAL A 62 15.02 -31.26 0.72
C VAL A 62 15.04 -31.82 -0.71
N ILE A 63 16.14 -32.46 -1.12
CA ILE A 63 16.24 -33.15 -2.42
C ILE A 63 15.19 -34.28 -2.54
N GLY A 64 14.99 -35.07 -1.49
CA GLY A 64 13.95 -36.11 -1.44
C GLY A 64 12.54 -35.54 -1.57
N MET A 65 12.22 -34.51 -0.79
CA MET A 65 10.95 -33.79 -0.84
C MET A 65 10.66 -33.24 -2.24
N LEU A 66 11.65 -32.61 -2.88
CA LEU A 66 11.54 -32.11 -4.24
C LEU A 66 11.35 -33.22 -5.28
N ALA A 67 11.83 -34.43 -5.03
CA ALA A 67 11.55 -35.61 -5.86
C ALA A 67 10.19 -36.30 -5.55
N GLY A 68 9.36 -35.69 -4.71
CA GLY A 68 8.05 -36.23 -4.28
C GLY A 68 8.16 -37.38 -3.26
N ARG A 69 9.22 -37.39 -2.44
CA ARG A 69 9.50 -38.46 -1.46
C ARG A 69 9.75 -37.91 -0.06
N TYR A 70 9.47 -38.74 0.94
CA TYR A 70 9.96 -38.60 2.30
C TYR A 70 10.37 -39.98 2.81
N GLU A 71 11.56 -40.11 3.39
CA GLU A 71 12.14 -41.39 3.84
C GLU A 71 11.97 -42.52 2.80
N ASP A 72 12.41 -42.21 1.58
CA ASP A 72 12.27 -42.99 0.34
C ASP A 72 10.84 -43.34 -0.13
N THR A 73 9.82 -43.14 0.71
CA THR A 73 8.40 -43.33 0.41
C THR A 73 7.87 -42.21 -0.48
N LYS A 74 7.13 -42.55 -1.54
CA LYS A 74 6.50 -41.56 -2.43
C LYS A 74 5.24 -40.99 -1.78
N ILE A 75 5.21 -39.68 -1.54
CA ILE A 75 4.00 -38.97 -1.10
C ILE A 75 3.18 -38.63 -2.37
N ARG A 76 1.87 -38.90 -2.36
CA ARG A 76 1.01 -38.71 -3.54
C ARG A 76 0.63 -37.24 -3.75
N GLU A 77 0.60 -36.49 -2.66
CA GLU A 77 0.23 -35.08 -2.55
C GLU A 77 1.39 -34.16 -2.97
N LEU A 78 2.64 -34.63 -2.90
CA LEU A 78 3.82 -33.91 -3.40
C LEU A 78 4.05 -34.19 -4.89
N LYS A 79 3.72 -33.22 -5.75
CA LYS A 79 4.10 -33.24 -7.17
C LYS A 79 5.62 -33.10 -7.30
N PRO A 80 6.35 -34.07 -7.91
CA PRO A 80 7.80 -33.98 -8.11
C PRO A 80 8.18 -32.73 -8.90
N ARG A 81 9.26 -32.07 -8.45
CA ARG A 81 9.85 -30.85 -9.02
C ARG A 81 11.28 -31.07 -9.53
N VAL A 82 11.94 -32.15 -9.10
CA VAL A 82 13.22 -32.61 -9.65
C VAL A 82 13.17 -34.11 -9.94
N TYR A 83 13.94 -34.53 -10.93
CA TYR A 83 14.31 -35.92 -11.18
C TYR A 83 15.67 -36.23 -10.54
N LEU A 84 15.85 -37.48 -10.09
CA LEU A 84 17.07 -37.95 -9.45
C LEU A 84 17.56 -39.23 -10.13
N ASP A 85 18.74 -39.18 -10.73
CA ASP A 85 19.44 -40.40 -11.14
C ASP A 85 20.44 -40.82 -10.05
N ARG A 86 20.16 -41.98 -9.46
CA ARG A 86 21.02 -42.59 -8.43
C ARG A 86 22.27 -43.27 -9.02
N ILE A 87 22.33 -43.48 -10.34
CA ILE A 87 23.46 -44.13 -11.03
C ILE A 87 24.52 -43.09 -11.39
N SER A 88 24.16 -41.99 -12.08
CA SER A 88 25.08 -40.87 -12.35
C SER A 88 25.25 -39.90 -11.18
N ASN A 89 24.49 -40.07 -10.09
CA ASN A 89 24.46 -39.17 -8.93
C ASN A 89 24.03 -37.72 -9.28
N THR A 90 23.15 -37.57 -10.27
CA THR A 90 22.67 -36.27 -10.74
C THR A 90 21.26 -35.93 -10.28
N VAL A 91 20.98 -34.63 -10.24
CA VAL A 91 19.67 -34.02 -10.02
C VAL A 91 19.38 -33.01 -11.13
N GLN A 92 18.17 -33.04 -11.67
CA GLN A 92 17.71 -32.16 -12.75
C GLN A 92 16.29 -31.68 -12.44
N GLY A 93 15.95 -30.45 -12.81
CA GLY A 93 14.59 -29.93 -12.69
C GLY A 93 13.61 -30.70 -13.57
N ALA A 94 12.38 -30.88 -13.09
CA ALA A 94 11.32 -31.50 -13.86
C ALA A 94 10.82 -30.58 -15.00
N ASP A 95 10.13 -31.15 -15.99
CA ASP A 95 9.66 -30.40 -17.16
C ASP A 95 8.76 -29.22 -16.76
N GLY A 96 9.06 -28.04 -17.30
CA GLY A 96 8.35 -26.79 -16.99
C GLY A 96 8.59 -26.22 -15.58
N VAL A 97 9.46 -26.81 -14.74
CA VAL A 97 9.61 -26.36 -13.35
C VAL A 97 10.12 -24.92 -13.20
N LEU A 98 10.86 -24.39 -14.19
CA LEU A 98 11.26 -22.98 -14.19
C LEU A 98 10.07 -22.01 -14.23
N LEU A 99 8.94 -22.40 -14.83
CA LEU A 99 7.73 -21.57 -14.83
C LEU A 99 7.18 -21.37 -13.41
N LEU A 100 7.32 -22.37 -12.53
CA LEU A 100 7.00 -22.22 -11.11
C LEU A 100 7.88 -21.15 -10.45
N ILE A 101 9.17 -21.09 -10.78
CA ILE A 101 10.09 -20.08 -10.24
C ILE A 101 9.71 -18.68 -10.72
N TYR A 102 9.48 -18.50 -12.03
CA TYR A 102 9.05 -17.20 -12.58
C TYR A 102 7.72 -16.70 -12.00
N HIS A 103 6.81 -17.60 -11.63
CA HIS A 103 5.55 -17.26 -10.97
C HIS A 103 5.65 -17.12 -9.44
N SER A 104 6.74 -17.55 -8.80
CA SER A 104 6.84 -17.68 -7.33
C SER A 104 7.10 -16.39 -6.54
N GLY A 105 7.17 -15.22 -7.18
CA GLY A 105 7.38 -13.91 -6.52
C GLY A 105 8.76 -13.68 -5.88
N GLY A 106 9.53 -14.74 -5.61
CA GLY A 106 10.81 -14.70 -4.91
C GLY A 106 10.71 -15.26 -3.50
N THR A 107 11.37 -14.62 -2.54
CA THR A 107 11.36 -15.01 -1.10
C THR A 107 10.52 -14.08 -0.22
N ILE A 108 9.87 -13.08 -0.83
CA ILE A 108 8.83 -12.29 -0.17
C ILE A 108 7.56 -13.14 -0.25
N PRO A 109 6.97 -13.58 0.89
CA PRO A 109 5.73 -14.35 0.84
C PRO A 109 4.60 -13.46 0.30
N ASP A 110 3.76 -14.04 -0.56
CA ASP A 110 2.44 -13.47 -0.83
C ASP A 110 1.73 -13.30 0.51
N ARG A 111 1.40 -12.06 0.87
CA ARG A 111 0.77 -11.77 2.16
C ARG A 111 -0.63 -12.35 2.14
N GLY A 112 -0.88 -13.34 3.01
CA GLY A 112 -2.18 -13.96 3.20
C GLY A 112 -3.23 -12.94 3.64
N TYR A 113 -3.91 -12.36 2.67
CA TYR A 113 -5.14 -11.60 2.86
C TYR A 113 -6.24 -12.28 2.06
N PHE A 114 -7.20 -12.85 2.77
CA PHE A 114 -8.37 -13.47 2.16
C PHE A 114 -9.35 -12.37 1.74
N GLY A 115 -9.80 -12.39 0.48
CA GLY A 115 -10.88 -11.53 0.01
C GLY A 115 -12.18 -11.87 0.74
N LEU A 116 -12.70 -10.94 1.54
CA LEU A 116 -14.01 -11.09 2.15
C LEU A 116 -15.07 -10.84 1.07
N ARG A 117 -15.96 -11.81 0.83
CA ARG A 117 -16.97 -11.74 -0.24
C ARG A 117 -18.38 -12.06 0.25
N LEU A 118 -19.37 -11.40 -0.34
CA LEU A 118 -20.76 -11.83 -0.22
C LEU A 118 -20.94 -13.21 -0.87
N ARG A 119 -21.62 -14.12 -0.18
CA ARG A 119 -21.89 -15.49 -0.69
C ARG A 119 -22.62 -15.47 -2.02
N ASP A 120 -23.61 -14.59 -2.17
CA ASP A 120 -24.58 -14.64 -3.26
C ASP A 120 -24.11 -13.84 -4.50
N SER A 121 -23.68 -12.59 -4.32
CA SER A 121 -23.16 -11.74 -5.41
C SER A 121 -21.67 -11.91 -5.71
N LYS A 122 -20.91 -12.57 -4.83
CA LYS A 122 -19.43 -12.67 -4.85
C LYS A 122 -18.68 -11.34 -4.79
N GLU A 123 -19.37 -10.22 -4.57
CA GLU A 123 -18.79 -8.89 -4.41
C GLU A 123 -17.81 -8.85 -3.24
N LYS A 124 -16.70 -8.11 -3.39
CA LYS A 124 -15.65 -8.04 -2.38
C LYS A 124 -15.96 -6.93 -1.36
N ILE A 125 -16.35 -7.35 -0.16
CA ILE A 125 -16.64 -6.49 1.00
C ILE A 125 -15.34 -5.94 1.63
N GLY A 126 -14.23 -6.67 1.50
CA GLY A 126 -12.95 -6.25 2.08
C GLY A 126 -11.87 -7.33 2.05
N GLU A 127 -10.95 -7.26 3.01
CA GLU A 127 -9.80 -8.16 3.16
C GLU A 127 -9.64 -8.57 4.64
N LEU A 128 -9.48 -9.87 4.88
CA LEU A 128 -9.23 -10.48 6.19
C LEU A 128 -7.81 -11.04 6.25
N ASP A 129 -7.19 -10.97 7.43
CA ASP A 129 -5.86 -11.51 7.70
C ASP A 129 -5.86 -13.06 7.70
N GLU A 130 -4.89 -13.71 7.07
CA GLU A 130 -4.78 -15.17 7.02
C GLU A 130 -4.74 -15.80 8.41
N GLU A 131 -4.03 -15.21 9.37
CA GLU A 131 -4.05 -15.73 10.75
C GLU A 131 -5.44 -15.59 11.38
N PHE A 132 -6.18 -14.52 11.09
CA PHE A 132 -7.56 -14.41 11.54
C PHE A 132 -8.43 -15.49 10.93
N VAL A 133 -8.33 -15.75 9.63
CA VAL A 133 -9.13 -16.76 8.91
C VAL A 133 -8.78 -18.19 9.34
N TRP A 134 -7.49 -18.48 9.57
CA TRP A 134 -7.01 -19.80 10.02
C TRP A 134 -7.59 -20.22 11.37
N GLU A 135 -7.86 -19.26 12.27
CA GLU A 135 -8.54 -19.52 13.54
C GLU A 135 -10.08 -19.61 13.45
N ARG A 136 -10.69 -19.44 12.26
CA ARG A 136 -12.15 -19.48 12.08
C ARG A 136 -12.64 -20.77 11.41
N SER A 137 -13.91 -21.07 11.63
CA SER A 137 -14.66 -22.16 11.00
C SER A 137 -15.90 -21.63 10.26
N ILE A 138 -16.46 -22.46 9.38
CA ILE A 138 -17.77 -22.19 8.75
C ILE A 138 -18.84 -22.12 9.86
N GLY A 139 -19.63 -21.04 9.85
CA GLY A 139 -20.61 -20.70 10.89
C GLY A 139 -20.13 -19.63 11.89
N ASP A 140 -18.83 -19.31 11.94
CA ASP A 140 -18.30 -18.26 12.80
C ASP A 140 -18.78 -16.87 12.38
N LYS A 141 -18.80 -15.94 13.33
CA LYS A 141 -19.37 -14.59 13.19
C LYS A 141 -18.41 -13.53 13.64
N PHE A 142 -18.30 -12.45 12.86
CA PHE A 142 -17.42 -11.31 13.16
C PHE A 142 -18.03 -10.00 12.67
N ASN A 143 -17.66 -8.88 13.30
CA ASN A 143 -18.06 -7.54 12.87
C ASN A 143 -17.04 -6.96 11.89
N MET A 144 -17.48 -6.40 10.76
CA MET A 144 -16.61 -5.66 9.83
C MET A 144 -17.36 -4.46 9.24
N GLY A 145 -16.77 -3.27 9.41
CA GLY A 145 -17.48 -2.00 9.23
C GLY A 145 -18.54 -1.83 10.32
N ALA A 146 -19.73 -1.39 9.92
CA ALA A 146 -20.92 -1.28 10.79
C ALA A 146 -21.87 -2.50 10.70
N GLN A 147 -21.41 -3.61 10.12
CA GLN A 147 -22.24 -4.80 9.87
C GLN A 147 -21.58 -6.06 10.43
N SER A 148 -22.43 -7.00 10.87
CA SER A 148 -22.00 -8.33 11.31
C SER A 148 -22.12 -9.33 10.16
N TRP A 149 -21.17 -10.26 10.11
CA TRP A 149 -21.03 -11.24 9.02
C TRP A 149 -20.90 -12.65 9.60
N MET A 150 -21.50 -13.63 8.92
CA MET A 150 -21.38 -15.06 9.26
C MET A 150 -20.70 -15.82 8.10
N ILE A 151 -19.65 -16.57 8.40
CA ILE A 151 -18.87 -17.34 7.42
C ILE A 151 -19.69 -18.51 6.90
N THR A 152 -19.78 -18.64 5.57
CA THR A 152 -20.46 -19.75 4.88
C THR A 152 -19.50 -20.63 4.09
N ALA A 153 -18.35 -20.11 3.66
CA ALA A 153 -17.26 -20.89 3.07
C ALA A 153 -15.90 -20.19 3.28
N ILE A 154 -14.83 -20.96 3.22
CA ILE A 154 -13.44 -20.47 3.17
C ILE A 154 -12.80 -21.23 1.99
N ASP A 155 -12.25 -20.52 1.00
CA ASP A 155 -11.49 -21.13 -0.10
C ASP A 155 -9.97 -20.94 0.11
N HIS A 156 -9.16 -20.90 -0.95
CA HIS A 156 -7.70 -20.73 -0.83
C HIS A 156 -7.26 -19.26 -0.74
N GLN A 157 -8.15 -18.31 -1.06
CA GLN A 157 -7.89 -16.87 -1.16
C GLN A 157 -9.10 -15.98 -0.77
N ASN A 158 -10.26 -16.54 -0.44
CA ASN A 158 -11.47 -15.79 -0.08
C ASN A 158 -12.22 -16.41 1.11
N VAL A 159 -12.95 -15.57 1.84
CA VAL A 159 -13.96 -16.00 2.83
C VAL A 159 -15.32 -15.52 2.33
N GLU A 160 -16.26 -16.44 2.17
CA GLU A 160 -17.64 -16.12 1.81
C GLU A 160 -18.49 -15.92 3.06
N VAL A 161 -19.26 -14.83 3.10
CA VAL A 161 -20.16 -14.49 4.20
C VAL A 161 -21.56 -14.14 3.76
N VAL A 162 -22.50 -14.25 4.70
CA VAL A 162 -23.83 -13.62 4.64
C VAL A 162 -23.98 -12.61 5.78
N PRO A 163 -24.85 -11.58 5.63
CA PRO A 163 -25.16 -10.67 6.73
C PRO A 163 -25.72 -11.41 7.96
N TRP A 164 -25.39 -10.92 9.15
CA TRP A 164 -25.89 -11.41 10.43
C TRP A 164 -26.48 -10.25 11.25
N THR A 165 -27.54 -10.51 12.02
CA THR A 165 -28.36 -9.48 12.68
C THR A 165 -28.46 -9.62 14.21
N GLY A 166 -27.71 -10.56 14.80
CA GLY A 166 -27.61 -10.72 16.25
C GLY A 166 -26.23 -10.31 16.77
N ASN A 167 -26.09 -10.15 18.09
CA ASN A 167 -24.82 -9.75 18.71
C ASN A 167 -23.67 -10.69 18.33
N VAL A 168 -22.48 -10.11 18.17
CA VAL A 168 -21.23 -10.79 17.83
C VAL A 168 -20.12 -10.32 18.77
N GLU A 169 -19.46 -11.25 19.43
CA GLU A 169 -18.49 -10.94 20.49
C GLU A 169 -17.06 -10.69 19.97
N GLN A 170 -16.82 -10.91 18.67
CA GLN A 170 -15.49 -10.90 18.05
C GLN A 170 -15.41 -10.00 16.81
N ALA A 171 -14.23 -9.43 16.57
CA ALA A 171 -13.90 -8.60 15.42
C ALA A 171 -12.60 -9.12 14.80
N PRO A 172 -12.39 -8.97 13.48
CA PRO A 172 -11.15 -9.35 12.84
C PRO A 172 -10.00 -8.46 13.31
N PHE A 173 -8.81 -9.04 13.30
CA PHE A 173 -7.56 -8.34 13.57
C PHE A 173 -6.73 -8.29 12.28
N TRP A 174 -5.95 -7.23 12.11
CA TRP A 174 -5.04 -7.07 10.97
C TRP A 174 -3.60 -7.05 11.46
N LYS A 175 -2.89 -8.18 11.33
CA LYS A 175 -1.45 -8.28 11.51
C LYS A 175 -0.74 -7.73 10.27
N ALA A 176 -0.97 -6.44 10.01
CA ALA A 176 0.00 -5.67 9.22
C ALA A 176 1.41 -5.92 9.78
N GLU A 177 2.39 -5.98 8.89
CA GLU A 177 3.77 -6.38 9.15
C GLU A 177 4.34 -5.75 10.43
N LYS A 178 4.83 -6.56 11.38
CA LYS A 178 5.32 -5.98 12.63
C LYS A 178 6.63 -5.21 12.44
N GLY A 179 6.60 -3.92 12.81
CA GLY A 179 7.77 -3.12 13.20
C GLY A 179 8.41 -3.67 14.49
N ASN A 180 8.82 -4.93 14.44
CA ASN A 180 9.37 -5.73 15.52
C ASN A 180 10.81 -5.29 15.79
N LYS A 181 10.96 -4.06 16.30
CA LYS A 181 12.17 -3.53 16.95
C LYS A 181 12.79 -4.66 17.77
N GLY A 182 14.08 -4.91 17.59
CA GLY A 182 14.76 -6.01 18.26
C GLY A 182 14.80 -5.84 19.78
N HIS A 183 15.23 -6.90 20.46
CA HIS A 183 15.59 -6.84 21.89
C HIS A 183 16.53 -5.66 22.18
N HIS A 184 17.40 -5.30 21.22
CA HIS A 184 18.29 -4.15 21.30
C HIS A 184 17.55 -2.82 21.60
N PHE A 185 16.61 -2.39 20.75
CA PHE A 185 15.88 -1.13 21.02
C PHE A 185 14.91 -1.25 22.21
N TYR A 186 14.29 -2.41 22.42
CA TYR A 186 13.41 -2.63 23.58
C TYR A 186 14.17 -2.55 24.91
N LYS A 187 15.37 -3.13 25.00
CA LYS A 187 16.28 -3.00 26.15
C LYS A 187 16.59 -1.53 26.45
N LYS A 188 16.92 -0.71 25.45
CA LYS A 188 17.17 0.73 25.62
C LYS A 188 15.96 1.50 26.16
N ILE A 189 14.75 1.12 25.76
CA ILE A 189 13.51 1.70 26.32
C ILE A 189 13.36 1.28 27.80
N GLY A 190 13.75 0.06 28.17
CA GLY A 190 13.81 -0.39 29.56
C GLY A 190 14.84 0.36 30.41
N GLU A 191 16.07 0.50 29.91
CA GLU A 191 17.14 1.26 30.56
C GLU A 191 16.76 2.75 30.71
N PHE A 192 16.03 3.32 29.74
CA PHE A 192 15.44 4.64 29.83
C PHE A 192 14.36 4.71 30.94
N LEU A 193 13.32 3.88 30.89
CA LEU A 193 12.21 3.95 31.86
C LEU A 193 12.66 3.64 33.30
N GLU A 194 13.75 2.90 33.46
CA GLU A 194 14.45 2.68 34.74
C GLU A 194 15.20 3.93 35.20
N SER A 195 16.17 4.42 34.40
CA SER A 195 17.06 5.52 34.81
C SER A 195 16.37 6.89 34.96
N TRP A 196 15.24 7.09 34.29
CA TRP A 196 14.45 8.33 34.39
C TRP A 196 13.17 8.18 35.23
N GLY A 197 12.73 6.95 35.54
CA GLY A 197 11.44 6.69 36.18
C GLY A 197 11.23 7.41 37.51
N ASP A 198 12.27 7.54 38.34
CA ASP A 198 12.19 8.26 39.61
C ASP A 198 12.56 9.75 39.50
N ARG A 199 13.15 10.16 38.37
CA ARG A 199 13.54 11.55 38.06
C ARG A 199 12.41 12.38 37.43
N ILE A 200 11.22 11.79 37.23
CA ILE A 200 10.04 12.43 36.63
C ILE A 200 9.52 13.58 37.53
N GLY A 201 10.01 14.78 37.26
CA GLY A 201 9.68 15.99 38.01
C GLY A 201 10.89 16.88 38.29
N GLU A 202 12.12 16.37 38.17
CA GLU A 202 13.32 17.17 38.30
C GLU A 202 13.42 18.26 37.22
N PRO A 203 13.77 19.52 37.55
CA PRO A 203 14.06 20.55 36.56
C PRO A 203 15.23 20.22 35.63
N LEU A 204 16.12 19.32 36.05
CA LEU A 204 17.26 18.85 35.25
C LEU A 204 16.84 17.83 34.18
N PHE A 205 15.82 16.99 34.44
CA PHE A 205 15.37 15.96 33.51
C PHE A 205 14.95 16.55 32.15
N LEU A 206 14.24 17.69 32.14
CA LEU A 206 13.89 18.37 30.88
C LEU A 206 15.15 18.82 30.11
N LYS A 207 16.18 19.35 30.79
CA LYS A 207 17.44 19.74 30.12
C LYS A 207 18.17 18.53 29.55
N GLU A 208 18.18 17.40 30.26
CA GLU A 208 18.81 16.15 29.81
C GLU A 208 18.06 15.51 28.62
N LEU A 209 16.71 15.62 28.57
CA LEU A 209 15.93 15.25 27.38
C LEU A 209 16.30 16.10 26.15
N GLN A 210 16.51 17.41 26.34
CA GLN A 210 16.93 18.29 25.24
C GLN A 210 18.38 18.01 24.81
N SER A 211 19.32 17.81 25.74
CA SER A 211 20.76 17.72 25.41
C SER A 211 21.22 16.32 24.99
N ARG A 212 20.67 15.25 25.57
CA ARG A 212 21.08 13.86 25.30
C ARG A 212 20.19 13.16 24.27
N PHE A 213 18.89 13.48 24.27
CA PHE A 213 17.91 12.85 23.37
C PHE A 213 17.48 13.76 22.21
N TYR A 214 18.04 14.98 22.13
CA TYR A 214 17.82 15.96 21.06
C TYR A 214 16.34 16.35 20.88
N MET A 215 15.57 16.30 21.97
CA MET A 215 14.15 16.61 21.95
C MET A 215 13.90 18.12 21.99
N GLU A 216 12.91 18.57 21.23
CA GLU A 216 12.40 19.94 21.34
C GLU A 216 11.68 20.13 22.70
N LYS A 217 11.58 21.37 23.18
CA LYS A 217 11.04 21.66 24.52
C LYS A 217 9.58 21.23 24.64
N SER A 218 8.82 21.39 23.55
CA SER A 218 7.44 20.90 23.40
C SER A 218 7.34 19.38 23.62
N ALA A 219 8.09 18.60 22.84
CA ALA A 219 8.10 17.14 22.87
C ALA A 219 8.64 16.57 24.20
N ALA A 220 9.67 17.18 24.79
CA ALA A 220 10.15 16.83 26.12
C ALA A 220 9.09 17.09 27.20
N GLY A 221 8.30 18.16 27.06
CA GLY A 221 7.17 18.47 27.93
C GLY A 221 6.06 17.42 27.88
N GLU A 222 5.63 17.00 26.68
CA GLU A 222 4.62 15.94 26.53
C GLU A 222 5.11 14.57 26.99
N LEU A 223 6.38 14.23 26.74
CA LEU A 223 7.04 13.04 27.30
C LEU A 223 6.95 13.04 28.83
N ILE A 224 7.35 14.13 29.50
CA ILE A 224 7.21 14.25 30.97
C ILE A 224 5.73 14.18 31.40
N GLY A 225 4.82 14.81 30.66
CA GLY A 225 3.38 14.82 30.96
C GLY A 225 2.74 13.44 30.90
N TYR A 226 3.00 12.66 29.84
CA TYR A 226 2.48 11.31 29.68
C TYR A 226 3.20 10.30 30.60
N LEU A 227 4.49 10.50 30.92
CA LEU A 227 5.20 9.76 31.99
C LEU A 227 4.51 9.94 33.36
N LYS A 228 4.13 11.18 33.71
CA LYS A 228 3.40 11.48 34.96
C LYS A 228 2.03 10.83 34.99
N ARG A 229 1.22 11.02 33.94
CA ARG A 229 -0.10 10.38 33.80
C ARG A 229 -0.03 8.85 33.90
N GLN A 230 1.09 8.23 33.46
CA GLN A 230 1.30 6.81 33.65
C GLN A 230 1.59 6.45 35.12
N LYS A 231 2.47 7.17 35.82
CA LYS A 231 2.73 6.93 37.26
C LYS A 231 1.49 7.20 38.13
N GLU A 232 0.65 8.16 37.74
CA GLU A 232 -0.64 8.45 38.37
C GLU A 232 -1.64 7.29 38.20
N ALA A 233 -1.61 6.59 37.06
CA ALA A 233 -2.51 5.47 36.76
C ALA A 233 -2.01 4.10 37.28
N THR A 234 -0.73 3.77 37.09
CA THR A 234 -0.17 2.45 37.42
C THR A 234 0.73 2.42 38.67
N GLY A 235 0.86 3.53 39.39
CA GLY A 235 1.67 3.62 40.61
C GLY A 235 3.10 4.12 40.38
N PRO A 236 3.92 4.22 41.44
CA PRO A 236 5.16 4.99 41.42
C PRO A 236 6.27 4.38 40.55
N ARG A 237 6.21 3.09 40.20
CA ARG A 237 7.18 2.44 39.31
C ARG A 237 6.58 2.26 37.93
N LEU A 238 7.31 2.69 36.91
CA LEU A 238 7.01 2.40 35.51
C LEU A 238 7.48 0.98 35.15
N PRO A 239 6.93 0.36 34.10
CA PRO A 239 7.50 -0.87 33.56
C PRO A 239 8.89 -0.56 32.97
N HIS A 240 9.90 -1.32 33.38
CA HIS A 240 11.30 -1.15 32.98
C HIS A 240 12.06 -2.49 32.95
N ARG A 241 13.38 -2.50 32.71
CA ARG A 241 14.16 -3.74 32.49
C ARG A 241 14.11 -4.73 33.68
N HIS A 242 13.93 -4.23 34.91
CA HIS A 242 13.85 -5.02 36.15
C HIS A 242 12.50 -4.89 36.89
N HIS A 243 11.47 -4.30 36.25
CA HIS A 243 10.12 -4.20 36.81
C HIS A 243 9.04 -4.39 35.75
N ILE A 244 8.18 -5.40 35.94
CA ILE A 244 6.94 -5.59 35.16
C ILE A 244 5.78 -4.91 35.88
N VAL A 245 4.90 -4.27 35.13
CA VAL A 245 3.58 -3.84 35.63
C VAL A 245 2.51 -4.73 35.01
N VAL A 246 1.69 -5.37 35.84
CA VAL A 246 0.52 -6.13 35.43
C VAL A 246 -0.72 -5.27 35.73
N GLU A 247 -1.35 -4.75 34.68
CA GLU A 247 -2.51 -3.87 34.79
C GLU A 247 -3.81 -4.65 34.56
N HIS A 248 -4.74 -4.52 35.52
CA HIS A 248 -6.05 -5.15 35.54
C HIS A 248 -7.15 -4.10 35.44
N PHE A 249 -8.11 -4.26 34.53
CA PHE A 249 -9.31 -3.44 34.49
C PHE A 249 -10.52 -4.28 34.06
N ASP A 250 -11.70 -3.85 34.52
CA ASP A 250 -12.98 -4.48 34.16
C ASP A 250 -13.50 -3.85 32.85
N THR A 251 -13.97 -4.66 31.91
CA THR A 251 -14.51 -4.15 30.64
C THR A 251 -15.93 -3.58 30.81
N PRO A 252 -16.32 -2.50 30.10
CA PRO A 252 -17.61 -1.81 30.31
C PRO A 252 -18.86 -2.68 30.17
N ASP A 253 -18.79 -3.76 29.39
CA ASP A 253 -19.86 -4.78 29.25
C ASP A 253 -20.26 -5.39 30.62
N SER A 254 -19.33 -5.37 31.58
CA SER A 254 -19.53 -5.81 32.97
C SER A 254 -20.37 -4.84 33.81
N ALA A 255 -20.60 -3.60 33.34
CA ALA A 255 -21.29 -2.54 34.05
C ALA A 255 -22.80 -2.46 33.73
N VAL A 256 -23.31 -3.22 32.76
CA VAL A 256 -24.74 -3.28 32.40
C VAL A 256 -25.53 -4.14 33.41
N LYS A 257 -25.36 -3.86 34.70
CA LYS A 257 -26.18 -4.42 35.77
C LYS A 257 -27.53 -3.71 35.82
N GLY A 258 -28.53 -4.35 35.23
CA GLY A 258 -29.93 -4.13 35.63
C GLY A 258 -30.85 -3.53 34.56
N ARG A 259 -31.21 -4.34 33.56
CA ARG A 259 -32.59 -4.40 33.04
C ARG A 259 -32.87 -5.80 32.52
N GLN A 260 -33.64 -6.57 33.29
CA GLN A 260 -34.20 -7.84 32.83
C GLN A 260 -35.32 -7.56 31.84
N TYR A 261 -35.28 -8.18 30.66
CA TYR A 261 -36.48 -8.59 29.91
C TYR A 261 -36.17 -9.81 29.04
N SER A 262 -36.18 -10.99 29.65
CA SER A 262 -36.30 -12.27 28.93
C SER A 262 -37.78 -12.65 28.85
N GLY A 263 -38.38 -12.56 27.66
CA GLY A 263 -39.82 -12.80 27.44
C GLY A 263 -40.30 -14.25 27.69
N ASN A 264 -39.39 -15.17 28.05
CA ASN A 264 -39.69 -16.51 28.53
C ASN A 264 -38.91 -16.75 29.83
N GLY A 265 -39.57 -17.35 30.83
CA GLY A 265 -39.13 -17.39 32.24
C GLY A 265 -38.02 -18.39 32.58
N TYR A 266 -36.94 -18.44 31.81
CA TYR A 266 -35.74 -19.19 32.19
C TYR A 266 -34.74 -18.31 32.95
N PRO A 267 -34.05 -18.82 34.00
CA PRO A 267 -32.99 -18.09 34.68
C PRO A 267 -31.78 -17.97 33.75
N GLY A 268 -31.61 -16.80 33.11
CA GLY A 268 -30.45 -16.52 32.29
C GLY A 268 -29.17 -16.52 33.12
N ASN A 269 -28.17 -17.31 32.69
CA ASN A 269 -26.84 -17.29 33.30
C ASN A 269 -26.28 -15.86 33.27
N GLN A 270 -25.80 -15.37 34.41
CA GLN A 270 -25.05 -14.12 34.47
C GLN A 270 -23.78 -14.28 33.63
N LYS A 271 -23.58 -13.41 32.62
CA LYS A 271 -22.30 -13.40 31.89
C LYS A 271 -21.15 -13.14 32.88
N PRO A 272 -20.04 -13.89 32.79
CA PRO A 272 -18.88 -13.63 33.63
C PRO A 272 -18.27 -12.25 33.31
N VAL A 273 -17.73 -11.59 34.34
CA VAL A 273 -17.00 -10.32 34.19
C VAL A 273 -15.71 -10.58 33.43
N THR A 274 -15.64 -10.12 32.18
CA THR A 274 -14.46 -10.29 31.31
C THR A 274 -13.37 -9.31 31.72
N LYS A 275 -12.59 -9.71 32.73
CA LYS A 275 -11.38 -9.00 33.16
C LYS A 275 -10.32 -9.04 32.06
N GLN A 276 -9.76 -7.89 31.71
CA GLN A 276 -8.60 -7.82 30.83
C GLN A 276 -7.32 -7.62 31.66
N PHE A 277 -6.25 -8.25 31.18
CA PHE A 277 -4.92 -8.29 31.81
C PHE A 277 -3.91 -7.75 30.80
N ILE A 278 -3.19 -6.68 31.15
CA ILE A 278 -2.11 -6.13 30.32
C ILE A 278 -0.79 -6.25 31.08
N ILE A 279 0.09 -7.10 30.56
CA ILE A 279 1.46 -7.23 31.06
C ILE A 279 2.33 -6.21 30.30
N HIS A 280 2.68 -5.12 30.95
CA HIS A 280 3.59 -4.11 30.41
C HIS A 280 5.02 -4.64 30.45
N THR A 281 5.59 -4.97 29.30
CA THR A 281 6.91 -5.61 29.20
C THR A 281 7.79 -4.97 28.12
N LEU A 282 9.11 -5.10 28.28
CA LEU A 282 10.10 -4.48 27.39
C LEU A 282 11.07 -5.52 26.80
N TRP A 283 10.54 -6.70 26.47
CA TRP A 283 11.23 -7.74 25.67
C TRP A 283 10.66 -7.83 24.23
N GLY A 284 9.50 -7.22 24.01
CA GLY A 284 8.94 -6.94 22.68
C GLY A 284 8.35 -8.12 21.92
N GLY A 285 7.86 -7.83 20.71
CA GLY A 285 7.06 -8.75 19.90
C GLY A 285 7.80 -9.98 19.34
N ARG A 286 9.00 -10.33 19.83
CA ARG A 286 9.65 -11.63 19.57
C ARG A 286 9.11 -12.74 20.46
N VAL A 287 8.69 -12.42 21.69
CA VAL A 287 7.93 -13.35 22.55
C VAL A 287 6.62 -13.79 21.86
N ASN A 288 6.08 -12.92 21.01
CA ASN A 288 4.84 -13.11 20.23
C ASN A 288 5.09 -13.56 18.77
N LYS A 289 6.28 -14.09 18.46
CA LYS A 289 6.58 -14.85 17.23
C LYS A 289 6.78 -16.34 17.60
N PRO A 290 6.73 -17.30 16.64
CA PRO A 290 6.99 -18.71 16.92
C PRO A 290 8.23 -18.88 17.81
N PHE A 291 8.01 -19.55 18.93
CA PHE A 291 8.45 -19.10 20.24
C PHE A 291 9.94 -18.75 20.36
N ASP A 292 10.26 -17.52 20.76
CA ASP A 292 11.60 -17.11 21.20
C ASP A 292 11.88 -17.66 22.63
N LEU A 293 11.95 -18.99 22.72
CA LEU A 293 12.02 -19.74 23.98
C LEU A 293 13.26 -19.39 24.81
N ASN A 294 14.35 -18.94 24.18
CA ASN A 294 15.56 -18.55 24.89
C ASN A 294 15.34 -17.24 25.66
N ASN A 295 14.76 -16.21 25.03
CA ASN A 295 14.43 -14.96 25.71
C ASN A 295 13.28 -15.15 26.71
N LEU A 296 12.29 -15.99 26.43
CA LEU A 296 11.22 -16.34 27.38
C LEU A 296 11.76 -17.11 28.59
N LYS A 297 12.66 -18.08 28.38
CA LYS A 297 13.34 -18.80 29.47
C LYS A 297 14.14 -17.84 30.35
N GLN A 298 14.96 -16.97 29.75
CA GLN A 298 15.73 -15.97 30.51
C GLN A 298 14.82 -15.06 31.33
N LEU A 299 13.69 -14.60 30.77
CA LEU A 299 12.68 -13.80 31.47
C LEU A 299 12.11 -14.55 32.70
N LEU A 300 11.77 -15.83 32.54
CA LEU A 300 11.26 -16.66 33.64
C LEU A 300 12.32 -16.92 34.71
N GLU A 301 13.56 -17.24 34.33
CA GLU A 301 14.70 -17.41 35.26
C GLU A 301 15.04 -16.09 36.00
N GLU A 302 14.90 -14.93 35.35
CA GLU A 302 15.11 -13.62 35.97
C GLU A 302 13.96 -13.22 36.91
N LEU A 303 12.72 -13.63 36.63
CA LEU A 303 11.59 -13.49 37.55
C LEU A 303 11.73 -14.43 38.77
N GLU A 304 12.04 -15.70 38.55
CA GLU A 304 12.23 -16.71 39.61
C GLU A 304 13.39 -16.34 40.55
N SER A 305 14.49 -15.83 40.01
CA SER A 305 15.63 -15.32 40.80
C SER A 305 15.42 -13.90 41.37
N GLY A 306 14.24 -13.30 41.21
CA GLY A 306 13.91 -11.97 41.73
C GLY A 306 14.68 -10.80 41.10
N ARG A 307 15.46 -11.04 40.02
CA ARG A 307 16.18 -10.01 39.26
C ARG A 307 15.22 -9.13 38.45
N ILE A 308 14.06 -9.67 38.08
CA ILE A 308 12.90 -8.89 37.66
C ILE A 308 11.88 -8.94 38.79
N THR A 309 11.46 -7.78 39.25
CA THR A 309 10.31 -7.62 40.14
C THR A 309 9.04 -7.41 39.32
N TYR A 310 7.86 -7.59 39.93
CA TYR A 310 6.60 -7.18 39.30
C TYR A 310 5.71 -6.43 40.29
N SER A 311 4.75 -5.67 39.75
CA SER A 311 3.62 -5.10 40.49
C SER A 311 2.31 -5.50 39.82
N GLU A 312 1.27 -5.65 40.63
CA GLU A 312 -0.11 -5.80 40.17
C GLU A 312 -0.86 -4.51 40.50
N ILE A 313 -1.58 -3.94 39.53
CA ILE A 313 -2.37 -2.73 39.72
C ILE A 313 -3.73 -2.86 39.04
N ARG A 314 -4.80 -2.45 39.75
CA ARG A 314 -6.15 -2.39 39.19
C ARG A 314 -6.54 -0.95 38.85
N THR A 315 -6.81 -0.70 37.57
CA THR A 315 -7.22 0.60 37.05
C THR A 315 -8.74 0.60 36.75
N VAL A 316 -9.39 1.76 36.92
CA VAL A 316 -10.82 1.93 36.63
C VAL A 316 -11.06 2.18 35.13
N SER A 317 -10.08 2.79 34.47
CA SER A 317 -9.98 2.95 33.03
C SER A 317 -8.51 2.76 32.63
N PRO A 318 -8.22 2.39 31.37
CA PRO A 318 -6.85 2.06 30.95
C PRO A 318 -5.85 3.18 31.17
N SER A 319 -4.68 2.84 31.70
CA SER A 319 -3.53 3.75 31.83
C SER A 319 -3.08 4.30 30.46
N PRO A 320 -2.37 5.43 30.38
CA PRO A 320 -1.87 5.98 29.11
C PRO A 320 -1.13 4.98 28.19
N PHE A 321 -0.37 4.03 28.77
CA PHE A 321 0.33 2.96 28.04
C PHE A 321 -0.66 1.89 27.52
N ALA A 322 -1.73 1.59 28.26
CA ALA A 322 -2.78 0.65 27.87
C ALA A 322 -3.83 1.27 26.91
N ALA A 323 -4.13 2.57 27.04
CA ALA A 323 -5.15 3.27 26.27
C ALA A 323 -4.89 3.26 24.76
N GLY A 324 -3.62 3.32 24.34
CA GLY A 324 -3.24 3.18 22.93
C GLY A 324 -3.49 1.78 22.36
N LEU A 325 -3.36 0.73 23.19
CA LEU A 325 -3.70 -0.64 22.81
C LEU A 325 -5.22 -0.84 22.72
N ILE A 326 -5.96 -0.17 23.61
CA ILE A 326 -7.41 -0.37 23.76
C ILE A 326 -8.23 0.53 22.83
N TRP A 327 -7.74 1.69 22.38
CA TRP A 327 -8.42 2.47 21.34
C TRP A 327 -8.59 1.67 20.02
N GLN A 328 -7.70 0.70 19.74
CA GLN A 328 -7.88 -0.26 18.64
C GLN A 328 -8.98 -1.32 18.91
N GLN A 329 -9.43 -1.50 20.16
CA GLN A 329 -10.59 -2.32 20.53
C GLN A 329 -11.88 -1.49 20.74
N THR A 330 -11.83 -0.29 21.34
CA THR A 330 -13.04 0.44 21.80
C THR A 330 -13.94 0.96 20.68
N LYS A 331 -13.48 0.98 19.42
CA LYS A 331 -14.36 1.22 18.26
C LYS A 331 -15.49 0.17 18.13
N LYS A 332 -15.42 -0.92 18.90
CA LYS A 332 -16.39 -2.03 19.00
C LYS A 332 -17.71 -1.72 19.72
N HIS A 333 -17.79 -0.68 20.57
CA HIS A 333 -18.98 -0.45 21.43
C HIS A 333 -19.48 1.00 21.58
N MET A 334 -18.74 2.02 21.08
CA MET A 334 -19.04 3.43 21.45
C MET A 334 -19.93 4.20 20.45
N TYR A 335 -20.58 3.51 19.51
CA TYR A 335 -21.38 4.13 18.43
C TYR A 335 -22.78 3.52 18.22
N GLU A 336 -23.26 2.68 19.14
CA GLU A 336 -24.49 1.88 18.97
C GLU A 336 -25.80 2.57 19.48
N ALA A 337 -25.77 3.84 19.89
CA ALA A 337 -26.92 4.48 20.59
C ALA A 337 -27.32 5.90 20.12
N ASP A 338 -26.44 6.91 20.19
CA ASP A 338 -26.86 8.32 20.22
C ASP A 338 -26.46 9.17 19.01
N THR A 339 -27.45 9.85 18.41
CA THR A 339 -27.36 10.98 17.46
C THR A 339 -28.76 11.62 17.40
N PRO A 340 -28.98 12.95 17.27
CA PRO A 340 -28.07 14.13 17.14
C PRO A 340 -28.04 14.96 18.47
N ARG A 341 -27.61 16.23 18.64
CA ARG A 341 -26.57 17.23 18.17
C ARG A 341 -26.83 18.50 19.05
N PRO A 342 -25.98 19.55 19.17
CA PRO A 342 -24.52 19.66 18.96
C PRO A 342 -23.76 20.46 20.07
N SER A 343 -22.43 20.41 20.07
CA SER A 343 -21.55 21.61 20.19
C SER A 343 -20.09 21.27 19.88
N SER A 344 -19.30 22.28 19.48
CA SER A 344 -17.87 22.24 19.08
C SER A 344 -16.99 21.15 19.73
N VAL A 345 -16.09 20.47 19.00
CA VAL A 345 -15.17 21.02 17.99
C VAL A 345 -15.16 20.20 16.68
N SER A 346 -14.99 20.89 15.54
CA SER A 346 -15.02 20.28 14.20
C SER A 346 -13.88 19.29 13.93
N ARG A 347 -14.28 18.10 13.49
CA ARG A 347 -13.59 17.31 12.46
C ARG A 347 -14.66 16.94 11.43
N LEU A 348 -14.48 17.32 10.17
CA LEU A 348 -15.33 16.79 9.10
C LEU A 348 -15.08 15.27 9.03
N SER A 349 -16.14 14.47 8.96
CA SER A 349 -16.01 13.08 8.53
C SER A 349 -15.73 13.04 7.03
N ASP A 350 -15.13 11.95 6.56
CA ASP A 350 -14.97 11.72 5.13
C ASP A 350 -16.34 11.66 4.44
N ASP A 351 -17.37 11.14 5.12
CA ASP A 351 -18.77 11.19 4.65
C ASP A 351 -19.26 12.63 4.41
N LEU A 352 -18.88 13.59 5.27
CA LEU A 352 -19.23 15.00 5.07
C LEU A 352 -18.41 15.62 3.93
N PHE A 353 -17.15 15.19 3.73
CA PHE A 353 -16.39 15.58 2.53
C PHE A 353 -17.05 15.04 1.24
N MET A 354 -17.57 13.81 1.26
CA MET A 354 -18.31 13.24 0.13
C MET A 354 -19.65 13.96 -0.09
N GLU A 355 -20.42 14.23 0.98
CA GLU A 355 -21.67 15.00 0.93
C GLU A 355 -21.44 16.41 0.36
N VAL A 356 -20.37 17.09 0.79
CA VAL A 356 -19.93 18.40 0.29
C VAL A 356 -19.42 18.34 -1.16
N ALA A 357 -18.70 17.28 -1.54
CA ALA A 357 -18.16 17.12 -2.90
C ALA A 357 -19.22 16.71 -3.92
N SER A 358 -20.23 15.93 -3.53
CA SER A 358 -21.37 15.57 -4.39
C SER A 358 -22.44 16.67 -4.44
N SER A 359 -22.61 17.47 -3.38
CA SER A 359 -23.61 18.55 -3.34
C SER A 359 -23.09 19.86 -3.94
N GLN A 360 -23.53 20.20 -5.15
CA GLN A 360 -23.13 21.43 -5.87
C GLN A 360 -23.19 22.71 -5.02
N HIS A 361 -24.20 22.85 -4.15
CA HIS A 361 -24.41 24.03 -3.31
C HIS A 361 -23.55 24.08 -2.03
N LEU A 362 -22.76 23.04 -1.73
CA LEU A 362 -21.85 22.97 -0.59
C LEU A 362 -20.36 23.04 -0.99
N ARG A 363 -20.04 22.80 -2.27
CA ARG A 363 -18.67 22.79 -2.81
C ARG A 363 -17.94 24.11 -2.50
N PRO A 364 -16.78 24.08 -1.83
CA PRO A 364 -15.98 25.29 -1.62
C PRO A 364 -15.26 25.68 -2.93
N ASP A 365 -15.24 26.98 -3.23
CA ASP A 365 -14.50 27.51 -4.39
C ASP A 365 -12.98 27.28 -4.23
N LEU A 366 -12.35 26.67 -5.24
CA LEU A 366 -10.95 26.23 -5.19
C LEU A 366 -10.01 27.30 -5.72
N LYS A 367 -9.15 27.80 -4.84
CA LYS A 367 -8.08 28.76 -5.17
C LYS A 367 -7.16 28.22 -6.27
N LYS A 368 -6.86 29.08 -7.24
CA LYS A 368 -6.10 28.71 -8.45
C LYS A 368 -4.70 28.21 -8.13
N GLU A 369 -4.06 28.77 -7.11
CA GLU A 369 -2.73 28.36 -6.64
C GLU A 369 -2.75 26.94 -6.07
N SER A 370 -3.85 26.54 -5.43
CA SER A 370 -4.04 25.18 -4.90
C SER A 370 -4.27 24.16 -6.02
N ILE A 371 -5.09 24.52 -7.02
CA ILE A 371 -5.27 23.69 -8.23
C ILE A 371 -3.93 23.52 -8.95
N ARG A 372 -3.21 24.63 -9.19
CA ARG A 372 -1.90 24.63 -9.87
C ARG A 372 -0.90 23.73 -9.13
N ARG A 373 -0.72 23.90 -7.81
CA ARG A 373 0.17 23.06 -6.98
C ARG A 373 -0.21 21.58 -6.93
N TYR A 374 -1.49 21.24 -7.12
CA TYR A 374 -1.94 19.86 -7.20
C TYR A 374 -1.68 19.27 -8.59
N GLN A 375 -1.99 20.03 -9.65
CA GLN A 375 -1.74 19.66 -11.04
C GLN A 375 -0.24 19.51 -11.34
N GLU A 376 0.62 20.42 -10.85
CA GLU A 376 2.09 20.31 -10.96
C GLU A 376 2.62 18.96 -10.41
N LYS A 377 1.99 18.43 -9.35
CA LYS A 377 2.33 17.12 -8.78
C LYS A 377 1.76 15.96 -9.59
N LEU A 378 0.50 16.06 -10.04
CA LEU A 378 -0.12 15.05 -10.91
C LEU A 378 0.59 14.92 -12.26
N GLN A 379 1.16 16.00 -12.78
CA GLN A 379 1.84 16.06 -14.08
C GLN A 379 3.35 15.80 -13.99
N ARG A 380 3.90 15.68 -12.76
CA ARG A 380 5.33 15.55 -12.44
C ARG A 380 6.19 16.76 -12.89
N THR A 381 5.61 17.96 -12.98
CA THR A 381 6.37 19.22 -13.19
C THR A 381 6.82 19.87 -11.88
N ALA A 382 6.25 19.46 -10.73
CA ALA A 382 6.67 19.94 -9.41
C ALA A 382 8.11 19.56 -9.03
N GLU A 383 8.74 20.39 -8.20
CA GLU A 383 10.09 20.19 -7.64
C GLU A 383 10.23 18.78 -7.01
N GLY A 384 11.19 18.00 -7.50
CA GLY A 384 11.46 16.64 -7.04
C GLY A 384 10.49 15.54 -7.51
N TYR A 385 9.41 15.89 -8.24
CA TYR A 385 8.45 14.92 -8.80
C TYR A 385 8.81 14.49 -10.23
N SER A 386 9.59 15.29 -10.96
CA SER A 386 9.94 15.02 -12.36
C SER A 386 10.79 13.75 -12.54
N PRO A 387 10.65 13.02 -13.67
CA PRO A 387 11.43 11.82 -13.93
C PRO A 387 12.94 12.08 -13.86
N ARG A 388 13.73 11.03 -13.58
CA ARG A 388 15.20 11.12 -13.44
C ARG A 388 15.99 10.47 -14.57
N THR A 389 15.33 9.70 -15.44
CA THR A 389 15.99 8.92 -16.49
C THR A 389 15.13 8.91 -17.77
N PRO A 390 15.71 8.61 -18.95
CA PRO A 390 14.98 8.44 -20.20
C PRO A 390 13.82 7.43 -20.10
N GLU A 391 14.03 6.32 -19.40
CA GLU A 391 13.02 5.27 -19.17
C GLU A 391 11.88 5.80 -18.30
N GLY A 392 12.19 6.61 -17.28
CA GLY A 392 11.19 7.26 -16.45
C GLY A 392 10.34 8.28 -17.21
N LEU A 393 10.90 8.98 -18.20
CA LEU A 393 10.15 9.84 -19.12
C LEU A 393 9.24 9.01 -20.04
N LEU A 394 9.76 7.92 -20.61
CA LEU A 394 8.98 7.04 -21.49
C LEU A 394 7.81 6.36 -20.76
N ASP A 395 8.04 5.82 -19.57
CA ASP A 395 6.99 5.22 -18.75
C ASP A 395 5.94 6.26 -18.33
N TRP A 396 6.36 7.50 -18.03
CA TRP A 396 5.44 8.58 -17.72
C TRP A 396 4.60 9.03 -18.92
N THR A 397 5.21 9.11 -20.11
CA THR A 397 4.50 9.39 -21.36
C THR A 397 3.45 8.32 -21.66
N ARG A 398 3.75 7.03 -21.36
CA ARG A 398 2.78 5.94 -21.50
C ARG A 398 1.64 6.04 -20.48
N GLU A 399 1.94 6.33 -19.21
CA GLU A 399 0.92 6.51 -18.16
C GLU A 399 -0.06 7.64 -18.51
N ARG A 400 0.47 8.78 -18.97
CA ARG A 400 -0.29 9.99 -19.33
C ARG A 400 -1.13 9.86 -20.60
N VAL A 401 -0.91 8.82 -21.40
CA VAL A 401 -1.54 8.54 -22.72
C VAL A 401 -1.17 9.56 -23.80
N LEU A 402 -1.38 10.86 -23.54
CA LEU A 402 -1.20 11.96 -24.47
C LEU A 402 -0.83 13.23 -23.70
N ILE A 403 0.29 13.87 -24.06
CA ILE A 403 0.82 15.06 -23.37
C ILE A 403 0.87 16.24 -24.37
N PRO A 404 0.06 17.30 -24.22
CA PRO A 404 0.16 18.53 -25.01
C PRO A 404 1.57 19.12 -25.07
N ILE A 405 1.96 19.69 -26.22
CA ILE A 405 3.34 20.17 -26.45
C ILE A 405 3.81 21.24 -25.45
N SER A 406 2.90 22.05 -24.89
CA SER A 406 3.18 22.97 -23.78
C SER A 406 3.56 22.23 -22.50
N GLU A 407 2.74 21.27 -22.06
CA GLU A 407 3.00 20.42 -20.90
C GLU A 407 4.25 19.53 -21.08
N TRP A 408 4.58 19.17 -22.32
CA TRP A 408 5.82 18.45 -22.66
C TRP A 408 7.07 19.33 -22.45
N LYS A 409 7.03 20.59 -22.91
CA LYS A 409 8.09 21.59 -22.65
C LYS A 409 8.27 21.81 -21.13
N GLU A 410 7.18 21.98 -20.38
CA GLU A 410 7.23 22.15 -18.92
C GLU A 410 7.81 20.92 -18.19
N LEU A 411 7.45 19.70 -18.63
CA LEU A 411 7.99 18.46 -18.07
C LEU A 411 9.51 18.34 -18.28
N LEU A 412 10.00 18.66 -19.48
CA LEU A 412 11.43 18.64 -19.79
C LEU A 412 12.20 19.70 -19.02
N TYR A 413 11.68 20.93 -18.95
CA TYR A 413 12.25 22.00 -18.11
C TYR A 413 12.29 21.60 -16.63
N ALA A 414 11.27 20.91 -16.12
CA ALA A 414 11.25 20.37 -14.76
C ALA A 414 12.23 19.18 -14.56
N MET A 415 12.65 18.48 -15.62
CA MET A 415 13.71 17.46 -15.54
C MET A 415 15.10 18.10 -15.55
N GLU A 416 15.33 19.08 -16.42
CA GLU A 416 16.59 19.85 -16.47
C GLU A 416 16.82 20.60 -15.15
N SER A 417 15.82 21.36 -14.67
CA SER A 417 15.91 22.18 -13.47
C SER A 417 16.10 21.35 -12.18
N ASN A 418 15.40 20.22 -12.03
CA ASN A 418 15.50 19.40 -10.82
C ASN A 418 16.75 18.49 -10.77
N HIS A 419 17.27 18.04 -11.93
CA HIS A 419 18.30 16.98 -11.98
C HIS A 419 19.57 17.36 -12.78
N GLY A 420 19.60 18.51 -13.44
CA GLY A 420 20.76 19.00 -14.20
C GLY A 420 21.02 18.23 -15.52
N VAL A 421 19.98 17.62 -16.11
CA VAL A 421 20.10 16.82 -17.34
C VAL A 421 19.48 17.55 -18.53
N ASP A 422 20.31 17.83 -19.54
CA ASP A 422 19.90 18.42 -20.83
C ASP A 422 18.80 17.61 -21.53
N GLU A 423 17.86 18.31 -22.16
CA GLU A 423 16.73 17.73 -22.91
C GLU A 423 17.17 16.62 -23.87
N ARG A 424 18.25 16.84 -24.62
CA ARG A 424 18.71 15.87 -25.63
C ARG A 424 19.27 14.60 -24.99
N ALA A 425 19.96 14.73 -23.85
CA ALA A 425 20.45 13.60 -23.08
C ALA A 425 19.30 12.75 -22.51
N VAL A 426 18.14 13.35 -22.20
CA VAL A 426 16.93 12.63 -21.77
C VAL A 426 16.21 11.97 -22.96
N ILE A 427 15.99 12.70 -24.05
CA ILE A 427 15.15 12.22 -25.18
C ILE A 427 15.89 11.19 -26.03
N GLN A 428 17.17 11.40 -26.35
CA GLN A 428 17.89 10.60 -27.34
C GLN A 428 17.88 9.07 -27.08
N PRO A 429 18.00 8.55 -25.84
CA PRO A 429 17.94 7.11 -25.57
C PRO A 429 16.55 6.47 -25.74
N VAL A 430 15.48 7.27 -25.78
CA VAL A 430 14.08 6.80 -25.92
C VAL A 430 13.35 7.34 -27.15
N ARG A 431 14.01 8.17 -27.97
CA ARG A 431 13.48 8.80 -29.20
C ARG A 431 12.73 7.83 -30.11
N GLU A 432 13.24 6.61 -30.30
CA GLU A 432 12.64 5.59 -31.18
C GLU A 432 11.29 5.05 -30.67
N LYS A 433 10.94 5.34 -29.40
CA LYS A 433 9.71 4.89 -28.73
C LYS A 433 8.74 6.04 -28.45
N LEU A 434 9.10 7.27 -28.84
CA LEU A 434 8.31 8.49 -28.69
C LEU A 434 7.94 9.05 -30.07
N ALA A 435 6.78 9.70 -30.16
CA ALA A 435 6.33 10.43 -31.35
C ALA A 435 5.59 11.70 -30.95
N LEU A 436 5.60 12.69 -31.85
CA LEU A 436 4.74 13.86 -31.75
C LEU A 436 3.59 13.68 -32.74
N ILE A 437 2.33 13.78 -32.29
CA ILE A 437 1.15 13.69 -33.14
C ILE A 437 0.35 14.99 -33.14
N LYS A 438 -0.37 15.23 -34.23
CA LYS A 438 -1.50 16.16 -34.29
C LYS A 438 -2.73 15.40 -34.79
N LEU A 439 -3.70 15.19 -33.89
CA LEU A 439 -5.01 14.63 -34.23
C LEU A 439 -5.77 15.59 -35.15
N SER A 440 -6.67 15.07 -35.99
CA SER A 440 -7.54 15.92 -36.81
C SER A 440 -8.42 16.80 -35.89
N GLY A 441 -8.58 18.07 -36.25
CA GLY A 441 -9.31 19.06 -35.43
C GLY A 441 -8.56 19.59 -34.20
N ALA A 442 -7.49 18.93 -33.71
CA ALA A 442 -6.78 19.37 -32.51
C ALA A 442 -6.03 20.70 -32.75
N ALA A 443 -6.01 21.56 -31.74
CA ALA A 443 -5.41 22.90 -31.85
C ALA A 443 -3.88 22.81 -31.98
N PHE A 444 -3.26 22.05 -31.07
CA PHE A 444 -1.81 21.89 -30.92
C PHE A 444 -1.41 20.40 -30.98
N PRO A 445 -0.14 20.08 -31.26
CA PRO A 445 0.34 18.71 -31.22
C PRO A 445 0.56 18.21 -29.77
N SER A 446 0.68 16.90 -29.62
CA SER A 446 0.91 16.22 -28.35
C SER A 446 1.93 15.08 -28.47
N ALA A 447 2.79 14.95 -27.46
CA ALA A 447 3.74 13.85 -27.32
C ALA A 447 3.04 12.57 -26.82
N VAL A 448 3.39 11.45 -27.42
CA VAL A 448 2.85 10.11 -27.14
C VAL A 448 3.95 9.06 -27.25
N THR A 449 3.73 7.87 -26.68
CA THR A 449 4.58 6.71 -27.01
C THR A 449 4.10 6.05 -28.30
N VAL A 450 5.02 5.51 -29.09
CA VAL A 450 4.71 4.78 -30.32
C VAL A 450 3.87 3.52 -30.03
N GLU A 451 4.02 2.94 -28.83
CA GLU A 451 3.24 1.83 -28.30
C GLU A 451 1.76 2.20 -28.04
N SER A 452 1.48 3.44 -27.63
CA SER A 452 0.12 3.94 -27.34
C SER A 452 -0.67 4.31 -28.61
N LEU A 453 0.00 4.53 -29.75
CA LEU A 453 -0.63 5.04 -30.97
C LEU A 453 -1.82 4.20 -31.47
N PRO A 454 -1.77 2.85 -31.55
CA PRO A 454 -2.87 2.10 -32.15
C PRO A 454 -4.18 2.27 -31.37
N LYS A 455 -4.14 2.12 -30.03
CA LYS A 455 -5.30 2.32 -29.15
C LYS A 455 -5.86 3.74 -29.28
N LEU A 456 -4.99 4.75 -29.30
CA LEU A 456 -5.43 6.15 -29.39
C LEU A 456 -6.12 6.45 -30.73
N ILE A 457 -5.57 5.95 -31.84
CA ILE A 457 -6.13 6.18 -33.18
C ILE A 457 -7.46 5.44 -33.35
N GLU A 458 -7.56 4.21 -32.83
CA GLU A 458 -8.80 3.42 -32.79
C GLU A 458 -9.89 4.10 -31.93
N ALA A 459 -9.53 4.62 -30.75
CA ALA A 459 -10.46 5.34 -29.87
C ALA A 459 -11.01 6.65 -30.49
N VAL A 460 -10.13 7.48 -31.06
CA VAL A 460 -10.48 8.79 -31.66
C VAL A 460 -11.11 8.65 -33.06
N LYS A 461 -11.01 7.46 -33.69
CA LYS A 461 -11.64 7.10 -34.98
C LYS A 461 -11.34 8.03 -36.16
N THR A 462 -10.29 8.83 -36.05
CA THR A 462 -9.77 9.62 -37.16
C THR A 462 -9.06 8.69 -38.13
N ASP A 463 -9.26 8.87 -39.44
CA ASP A 463 -8.52 8.13 -40.46
C ASP A 463 -7.00 8.31 -40.23
N PRO A 464 -6.18 7.24 -40.18
CA PRO A 464 -4.73 7.35 -40.05
C PRO A 464 -4.07 8.24 -41.11
N ASP A 465 -4.70 8.47 -42.27
CA ASP A 465 -4.25 9.44 -43.27
C ASP A 465 -4.45 10.92 -42.88
N HIS A 466 -5.33 11.23 -41.92
CA HIS A 466 -5.61 12.59 -41.42
C HIS A 466 -4.89 12.95 -40.11
N ILE A 467 -4.05 12.06 -39.57
CA ILE A 467 -3.26 12.32 -38.35
C ILE A 467 -1.84 12.73 -38.77
N GLY A 468 -1.43 13.95 -38.42
CA GLY A 468 -0.07 14.41 -38.61
C GLY A 468 0.84 13.71 -37.61
N ILE A 469 1.91 13.05 -38.07
CA ILE A 469 2.89 12.39 -37.20
C ILE A 469 4.31 12.85 -37.54
N TYR A 470 5.06 13.21 -36.51
CA TYR A 470 6.35 13.88 -36.60
C TYR A 470 7.36 13.18 -35.66
N ASP A 471 8.64 13.16 -36.03
CA ASP A 471 9.72 12.76 -35.13
C ASP A 471 9.79 13.76 -33.97
N ILE A 472 9.86 13.31 -32.72
CA ILE A 472 9.82 14.20 -31.55
C ILE A 472 11.02 15.16 -31.48
N HIS A 473 12.09 14.88 -32.23
CA HIS A 473 13.25 15.77 -32.38
C HIS A 473 13.13 16.69 -33.62
N ALA A 474 12.15 16.48 -34.51
CA ALA A 474 11.91 17.36 -35.66
C ALA A 474 11.16 18.63 -35.22
N GLN A 475 11.92 19.72 -35.07
CA GLN A 475 11.44 21.08 -34.77
C GLN A 475 10.91 21.33 -33.34
N ILE A 476 11.62 20.85 -32.32
CA ILE A 476 11.77 21.66 -31.10
C ILE A 476 12.83 22.75 -31.41
N MET A 477 12.40 23.75 -32.19
CA MET A 477 13.17 24.93 -32.59
C MET A 477 12.38 26.17 -32.19
N VAL A 478 13.04 27.11 -31.53
CA VAL A 478 12.43 28.27 -30.86
C VAL A 478 11.66 29.17 -31.84
N ASN A 479 10.36 29.31 -31.60
CA ASN A 479 9.54 30.50 -31.91
C ASN A 479 8.25 30.44 -31.07
N ASP A 480 7.68 31.59 -30.70
CA ASP A 480 6.53 31.72 -29.77
C ASP A 480 5.16 31.42 -30.42
N GLN A 481 5.08 30.33 -31.19
CA GLN A 481 3.83 29.81 -31.75
C GLN A 481 3.87 28.27 -31.71
N ASP A 482 2.85 27.62 -31.14
CA ASP A 482 2.74 26.14 -31.08
C ASP A 482 2.34 25.49 -32.43
N SER A 483 2.85 26.08 -33.52
CA SER A 483 2.72 25.61 -34.90
C SER A 483 3.93 24.78 -35.31
N ILE A 484 3.71 23.52 -35.67
CA ILE A 484 4.72 22.73 -36.39
C ILE A 484 4.91 23.36 -37.78
N SER A 485 6.17 23.57 -38.20
CA SER A 485 6.53 24.23 -39.46
C SER A 485 7.43 23.33 -40.32
N GLY A 486 7.14 22.02 -40.30
CA GLY A 486 7.99 20.97 -40.86
C GLY A 486 7.21 19.98 -41.71
N GLU A 487 7.86 19.48 -42.76
CA GLU A 487 7.36 18.38 -43.56
C GLU A 487 7.26 17.10 -42.69
N PRO A 488 6.29 16.20 -42.97
CA PRO A 488 6.20 14.91 -42.28
C PRO A 488 7.50 14.11 -42.47
N ALA A 489 7.89 13.35 -41.45
CA ALA A 489 9.23 12.76 -41.36
C ALA A 489 9.61 11.92 -42.59
N ASP A 490 10.78 12.23 -43.18
CA ASP A 490 11.33 11.53 -44.36
C ASP A 490 11.30 10.00 -44.17
N PRO A 491 10.60 9.24 -45.04
CA PRO A 491 10.49 7.78 -44.97
C PRO A 491 11.83 7.02 -44.97
N GLY A 492 12.93 7.63 -45.41
CA GLY A 492 14.24 6.98 -45.47
C GLY A 492 14.92 6.74 -44.12
N GLY A 493 14.83 7.73 -43.20
CA GLY A 493 15.93 7.99 -42.25
C GLY A 493 15.80 7.51 -40.80
N SER A 494 14.59 7.33 -40.25
CA SER A 494 14.39 7.11 -38.80
C SER A 494 13.66 5.80 -38.49
N TYR A 495 14.06 5.10 -37.43
CA TYR A 495 13.33 3.92 -36.91
C TYR A 495 11.90 4.30 -36.56
N THR A 496 11.71 5.45 -35.89
CA THR A 496 10.40 6.01 -35.58
C THR A 496 9.56 6.16 -36.86
N ALA A 497 10.09 6.77 -37.92
CA ALA A 497 9.37 6.94 -39.18
C ALA A 497 8.93 5.60 -39.81
N ARG A 498 9.75 4.54 -39.68
CA ARG A 498 9.39 3.18 -40.15
C ARG A 498 8.31 2.53 -39.28
N THR A 499 8.39 2.65 -37.96
CA THR A 499 7.34 2.11 -37.06
C THR A 499 6.03 2.87 -37.21
N LEU A 500 6.09 4.19 -37.38
CA LEU A 500 4.91 5.04 -37.66
C LEU A 500 4.27 4.69 -39.00
N LYS A 501 5.08 4.50 -40.04
CA LYS A 501 4.59 4.00 -41.34
C LYS A 501 3.96 2.61 -41.21
N TYR A 502 4.61 1.68 -40.50
CA TYR A 502 4.06 0.34 -40.24
C TYR A 502 2.72 0.41 -39.49
N VAL A 503 2.61 1.22 -38.43
CA VAL A 503 1.35 1.45 -37.70
C VAL A 503 0.29 2.02 -38.65
N LYS A 504 0.62 3.02 -39.46
CA LYS A 504 -0.30 3.61 -40.44
C LYS A 504 -0.76 2.63 -41.52
N GLU A 505 0.11 1.71 -41.96
CA GLU A 505 -0.18 0.68 -42.97
C GLU A 505 -0.93 -0.54 -42.41
N ASN A 506 -0.82 -0.84 -41.10
CA ASN A 506 -1.42 -2.03 -40.46
C ASN A 506 -2.58 -1.73 -39.51
N LEU A 507 -2.90 -0.45 -39.26
CA LEU A 507 -4.13 -0.07 -38.58
C LEU A 507 -5.36 -0.51 -39.38
N LYS A 508 -6.32 -1.13 -38.71
CA LYS A 508 -7.60 -1.52 -39.32
C LYS A 508 -8.32 -0.27 -39.81
N ARG A 509 -8.47 -0.12 -41.12
CA ARG A 509 -9.46 0.83 -41.68
C ARG A 509 -10.85 0.44 -41.17
N PRO A 510 -11.67 1.39 -40.67
CA PRO A 510 -12.97 1.08 -40.11
C PRO A 510 -13.87 0.42 -41.16
N ALA A 511 -14.46 -0.72 -40.83
CA ALA A 511 -15.31 -1.46 -41.75
C ALA A 511 -16.58 -0.67 -42.06
N PRO A 512 -16.97 -0.52 -43.35
CA PRO A 512 -18.18 0.20 -43.72
C PRO A 512 -19.42 -0.57 -43.23
N GLY A 513 -20.09 -0.03 -42.20
CA GLY A 513 -21.34 -0.58 -41.66
C GLY A 513 -21.28 -1.18 -40.25
N ALA A 514 -20.17 -1.05 -39.50
CA ALA A 514 -20.18 -1.38 -38.07
C ALA A 514 -21.23 -0.53 -37.30
N GLU A 515 -21.87 -1.07 -36.27
CA GLU A 515 -23.00 -0.42 -35.56
C GLU A 515 -22.55 0.69 -34.57
N PRO A 516 -23.46 1.55 -34.04
CA PRO A 516 -23.08 2.74 -33.28
C PRO A 516 -22.68 2.52 -31.82
N GLU A 517 -23.16 1.47 -31.15
CA GLU A 517 -23.18 1.42 -29.67
C GLU A 517 -21.85 0.96 -29.06
N GLU A 518 -21.24 -0.09 -29.60
CA GLU A 518 -19.93 -0.62 -29.15
C GLU A 518 -18.79 0.41 -29.32
N LYS A 519 -19.02 1.47 -30.11
CA LYS A 519 -18.02 2.46 -30.54
C LYS A 519 -17.66 3.52 -29.50
N ASN A 520 -18.49 3.81 -28.49
CA ASN A 520 -18.21 4.97 -27.62
C ASN A 520 -17.23 4.64 -26.48
N ALA A 521 -17.22 3.38 -26.02
CA ALA A 521 -16.52 2.94 -24.82
C ALA A 521 -15.01 3.24 -24.81
N ASP A 522 -14.28 3.00 -25.90
CA ASP A 522 -12.82 3.21 -25.93
C ASP A 522 -12.41 4.69 -25.87
N LEU A 523 -13.23 5.60 -26.39
CA LEU A 523 -12.99 7.03 -26.29
C LEU A 523 -13.30 7.53 -24.88
N VAL A 524 -14.43 7.09 -24.30
CA VAL A 524 -14.80 7.31 -22.89
C VAL A 524 -13.68 6.83 -21.96
N ASN A 525 -13.18 5.62 -22.16
CA ASN A 525 -12.07 5.04 -21.40
C ASN A 525 -10.77 5.84 -21.57
N THR A 526 -10.41 6.21 -22.80
CA THR A 526 -9.17 6.96 -23.09
C THR A 526 -9.19 8.35 -22.47
N ILE A 527 -10.32 9.06 -22.52
CA ILE A 527 -10.47 10.37 -21.88
C ILE A 527 -10.55 10.24 -20.34
N ARG A 528 -11.16 9.17 -19.78
CA ARG A 528 -11.10 8.88 -18.33
C ARG A 528 -9.66 8.65 -17.85
N GLU A 529 -8.88 7.86 -18.59
CA GLU A 529 -7.45 7.61 -18.30
C GLU A 529 -6.58 8.87 -18.40
N TRP A 530 -6.91 9.79 -19.31
CA TRP A 530 -6.20 11.06 -19.48
C TRP A 530 -6.56 12.10 -18.42
N LEU A 531 -7.86 12.31 -18.15
CA LEU A 531 -8.38 13.26 -17.15
C LEU A 531 -7.86 12.98 -15.73
N PHE A 532 -7.50 11.73 -15.42
CA PHE A 532 -6.87 11.33 -14.16
C PHE A 532 -5.67 12.21 -13.74
N PHE A 533 -4.94 12.78 -14.71
CA PHE A 533 -3.72 13.57 -14.49
C PHE A 533 -3.95 15.09 -14.47
N TYR A 534 -5.20 15.54 -14.40
CA TYR A 534 -5.57 16.95 -14.45
C TYR A 534 -6.36 17.39 -13.22
N GLY A 535 -6.28 18.68 -12.91
CA GLY A 535 -7.26 19.34 -12.04
C GLY A 535 -8.55 19.69 -12.81
N PRO A 536 -9.41 20.57 -12.26
CA PRO A 536 -10.60 21.06 -12.95
C PRO A 536 -10.30 21.77 -14.30
N VAL A 537 -10.38 21.04 -15.40
CA VAL A 537 -10.09 21.53 -16.77
C VAL A 537 -11.32 22.09 -17.44
N GLN A 538 -11.17 23.07 -18.33
CA GLN A 538 -12.29 23.59 -19.12
C GLN A 538 -12.66 22.60 -20.24
N ILE A 539 -13.95 22.48 -20.56
CA ILE A 539 -14.43 21.60 -21.64
C ILE A 539 -13.77 21.96 -22.99
N ALA A 540 -13.49 23.25 -23.22
CA ALA A 540 -12.76 23.74 -24.40
C ALA A 540 -11.36 23.12 -24.55
N PHE A 541 -10.65 22.92 -23.43
CA PHE A 541 -9.32 22.28 -23.45
C PHE A 541 -9.41 20.82 -23.91
N ILE A 542 -10.46 20.08 -23.52
CA ILE A 542 -10.70 18.70 -23.99
C ILE A 542 -10.93 18.68 -25.51
N THR A 543 -11.73 19.62 -26.04
CA THR A 543 -11.93 19.76 -27.50
C THR A 543 -10.65 20.17 -28.24
N GLU A 544 -9.82 21.04 -27.66
CA GLU A 544 -8.54 21.51 -28.23
C GLU A 544 -7.48 20.39 -28.28
N VAL A 545 -7.41 19.55 -27.25
CA VAL A 545 -6.46 18.43 -27.13
C VAL A 545 -6.80 17.28 -28.08
N PHE A 546 -8.06 16.84 -28.09
CA PHE A 546 -8.49 15.65 -28.84
C PHE A 546 -9.03 15.97 -30.25
N GLY A 547 -9.31 17.24 -30.56
CA GLY A 547 -9.87 17.66 -31.85
C GLY A 547 -11.35 17.34 -32.05
N LEU A 548 -12.05 17.01 -30.97
CA LEU A 548 -13.45 16.58 -30.98
C LEU A 548 -14.42 17.77 -31.01
N GLU A 549 -15.58 17.59 -31.65
CA GLU A 549 -16.67 18.56 -31.54
C GLU A 549 -17.19 18.63 -30.09
N ARG A 550 -17.65 19.83 -29.69
CA ARG A 550 -18.15 20.07 -28.33
C ARG A 550 -19.38 19.22 -27.98
N SER A 551 -20.21 18.88 -28.96
CA SER A 551 -21.30 17.90 -28.85
C SER A 551 -20.79 16.54 -28.36
N ALA A 552 -19.92 15.90 -29.13
CA ALA A 552 -19.34 14.60 -28.79
C ALA A 552 -18.58 14.59 -27.45
N VAL A 553 -17.96 15.71 -27.06
CA VAL A 553 -17.35 15.85 -25.73
C VAL A 553 -18.40 15.97 -24.63
N MET A 554 -19.54 16.64 -24.84
CA MET A 554 -20.64 16.63 -23.86
C MET A 554 -21.23 15.22 -23.69
N ASP A 555 -21.56 14.52 -24.78
CA ASP A 555 -22.14 13.17 -24.74
C ASP A 555 -21.25 12.18 -23.96
N LEU A 556 -19.93 12.30 -24.13
CA LEU A 556 -18.91 11.54 -23.41
C LEU A 556 -18.78 11.95 -21.94
N LEU A 557 -18.89 13.24 -21.62
CA LEU A 557 -18.83 13.74 -20.24
C LEU A 557 -20.09 13.41 -19.46
N ASP A 558 -21.26 13.38 -20.11
CA ASP A 558 -22.51 12.93 -19.51
C ASP A 558 -22.40 11.44 -19.16
N THR A 559 -21.89 10.60 -20.08
CA THR A 559 -21.55 9.18 -19.81
C THR A 559 -20.61 9.04 -18.61
N LEU A 560 -19.53 9.83 -18.55
CA LEU A 560 -18.59 9.82 -17.41
C LEU A 560 -19.18 10.39 -16.11
N THR A 561 -20.27 11.14 -16.17
CA THR A 561 -20.98 11.69 -15.00
C THR A 561 -22.00 10.67 -14.46
N GLU A 562 -22.68 9.92 -15.33
CA GLU A 562 -23.50 8.76 -14.94
C GLU A 562 -22.65 7.67 -14.26
N ASP A 563 -21.47 7.38 -14.83
CA ASP A 563 -20.42 6.51 -14.24
C ASP A 563 -19.81 7.05 -12.91
N ARG A 564 -20.14 8.28 -12.49
CA ARG A 564 -19.48 9.01 -11.39
C ARG A 564 -17.95 9.02 -11.48
N SER A 565 -17.42 9.06 -12.70
CA SER A 565 -15.98 9.24 -12.97
C SER A 565 -15.58 10.72 -12.89
N VAL A 566 -16.47 11.61 -13.35
CA VAL A 566 -16.26 13.05 -13.38
C VAL A 566 -17.46 13.81 -12.81
N ILE A 567 -17.22 15.09 -12.48
CA ILE A 567 -18.23 16.06 -12.07
C ILE A 567 -18.05 17.29 -12.97
N ILE A 568 -19.13 17.74 -13.62
CA ILE A 568 -19.15 18.98 -14.40
C ILE A 568 -19.68 20.13 -13.51
N ASP A 569 -18.85 21.13 -13.22
CA ASP A 569 -19.23 22.27 -12.37
C ASP A 569 -18.29 23.49 -12.55
N ARG A 570 -18.56 24.61 -11.86
CA ARG A 570 -17.60 25.71 -11.71
C ARG A 570 -16.79 25.52 -10.42
N PHE A 571 -15.58 24.99 -10.54
CA PHE A 571 -14.74 24.65 -9.38
C PHE A 571 -13.81 25.77 -8.89
N SER A 572 -13.53 26.81 -9.69
CA SER A 572 -12.52 27.82 -9.33
C SER A 572 -12.91 29.29 -9.53
N GLU A 573 -12.31 30.15 -8.71
CA GLU A 573 -12.67 31.56 -8.57
C GLU A 573 -12.71 32.27 -9.92
N LYS A 574 -13.92 32.72 -10.32
CA LYS A 574 -14.15 33.45 -11.59
C LYS A 574 -13.76 32.63 -12.84
N ALA A 575 -13.93 31.31 -12.85
CA ALA A 575 -13.74 30.50 -14.06
C ALA A 575 -14.75 30.89 -15.17
N PRO A 576 -14.31 31.01 -16.44
CA PRO A 576 -15.11 31.60 -17.52
C PRO A 576 -16.28 30.71 -17.99
N GLY A 577 -16.27 29.41 -17.65
CA GLY A 577 -17.31 28.45 -18.03
C GLY A 577 -17.40 27.29 -17.04
N LEU A 578 -18.03 26.20 -17.49
CA LEU A 578 -17.99 24.91 -16.79
C LEU A 578 -16.62 24.25 -16.93
N GLN A 579 -16.23 23.54 -15.89
CA GLN A 579 -15.03 22.74 -15.81
C GLN A 579 -15.39 21.28 -15.50
N VAL A 580 -14.53 20.36 -15.90
CA VAL A 580 -14.62 18.93 -15.58
C VAL A 580 -13.62 18.65 -14.47
N GLY A 581 -14.13 18.31 -13.29
CA GLY A 581 -13.35 17.82 -12.16
C GLY A 581 -13.53 16.30 -12.01
N LYS A 582 -12.65 15.65 -11.24
CA LYS A 582 -12.80 14.23 -10.90
C LYS A 582 -13.77 14.06 -9.73
N ASP A 583 -14.62 13.03 -9.76
CA ASP A 583 -15.35 12.59 -8.56
C ASP A 583 -14.39 11.86 -7.59
N LEU A 584 -14.68 11.96 -6.29
CA LEU A 584 -13.96 11.25 -5.23
C LEU A 584 -14.44 9.78 -5.08
N GLN A 585 -15.61 9.41 -5.63
CA GLN A 585 -16.12 8.03 -5.57
C GLN A 585 -15.29 7.07 -6.45
N ASP A 586 -14.99 7.44 -7.70
CA ASP A 586 -14.12 6.67 -8.62
C ASP A 586 -12.72 6.36 -8.05
N THR A 587 -12.22 7.18 -7.11
CA THR A 587 -10.94 6.90 -6.44
C THR A 587 -10.92 5.63 -5.57
N GLN A 588 -12.06 5.00 -5.27
CA GLN A 588 -12.10 3.72 -4.57
C GLN A 588 -12.15 2.51 -5.53
N ASP A 589 -13.08 2.48 -6.48
CA ASP A 589 -13.32 1.32 -7.34
C ASP A 589 -12.25 1.07 -8.40
N ASN A 590 -11.71 2.13 -9.03
CA ASN A 590 -10.68 1.99 -10.08
C ASN A 590 -9.28 1.57 -9.56
N GLY A 591 -9.21 1.08 -8.32
CA GLY A 591 -8.00 0.58 -7.69
C GLY A 591 -7.35 -0.64 -8.36
N ALA A 592 -8.04 -1.38 -9.23
CA ALA A 592 -7.48 -2.58 -9.85
C ALA A 592 -6.36 -2.28 -10.87
N PHE A 593 -6.58 -1.35 -11.81
CA PHE A 593 -5.86 -1.36 -13.09
C PHE A 593 -4.52 -0.58 -13.13
N ARG A 594 -4.24 0.29 -12.15
CA ARG A 594 -2.99 1.10 -12.14
C ARG A 594 -2.15 1.03 -10.84
N ARG A 595 -2.51 0.15 -9.88
CA ARG A 595 -1.71 -0.09 -8.65
C ARG A 595 -0.26 -0.54 -8.89
N GLY A 596 0.08 -1.02 -10.09
CA GLY A 596 1.42 -1.50 -10.43
C GLY A 596 2.50 -0.41 -10.66
N ARG A 597 2.16 0.71 -11.32
CA ARG A 597 3.17 1.73 -11.74
C ARG A 597 3.27 2.95 -10.82
N LEU A 598 2.16 3.43 -10.24
CA LEU A 598 2.19 4.60 -9.32
C LEU A 598 2.60 4.28 -7.88
N ARG A 599 2.95 3.02 -7.57
CA ARG A 599 3.25 2.53 -6.21
C ARG A 599 4.47 3.18 -5.54
N ALA A 600 5.28 3.94 -6.27
CA ALA A 600 6.41 4.69 -5.73
C ALA A 600 6.02 5.98 -4.97
N PHE A 601 4.81 6.52 -5.15
CA PHE A 601 4.49 7.89 -4.70
C PHE A 601 3.92 8.02 -3.27
N PHE A 602 3.34 6.97 -2.69
CA PHE A 602 2.73 7.03 -1.35
C PHE A 602 3.12 5.84 -0.46
N SER A 603 4.44 5.65 -0.31
CA SER A 603 5.01 4.67 0.63
C SER A 603 5.19 5.27 2.04
N ARG A 604 4.11 5.31 2.85
CA ARG A 604 4.21 5.43 4.31
C ARG A 604 2.93 4.95 5.02
N ASP A 605 3.15 4.27 6.15
CA ASP A 605 2.20 4.01 7.24
C ASP A 605 1.00 3.05 6.97
N GLN A 606 0.62 2.12 7.87
CA GLN A 606 1.34 1.64 9.08
C GLN A 606 0.93 0.21 9.58
N GLN A 607 1.44 -0.12 10.76
CA GLN A 607 1.66 -1.41 11.41
C GLN A 607 1.16 -1.29 12.88
N SER A 608 0.74 -2.31 13.65
CA SER A 608 0.54 -3.76 13.44
C SER A 608 -0.24 -4.33 14.65
N SER A 609 -1.16 -5.28 14.49
CA SER A 609 -1.96 -5.78 15.64
C SER A 609 -1.21 -6.73 16.62
N VAL A 610 -1.83 -6.98 17.78
CA VAL A 610 -1.40 -7.89 18.86
C VAL A 610 -0.18 -7.42 19.70
N HIS A 611 -0.49 -6.64 20.73
CA HIS A 611 0.05 -6.64 22.11
C HIS A 611 1.56 -6.45 22.43
N VAL A 612 1.78 -6.12 23.72
CA VAL A 612 2.97 -5.55 24.40
C VAL A 612 3.07 -4.03 24.30
N ALA A 613 3.04 -3.36 25.45
CA ALA A 613 3.01 -1.89 25.55
C ALA A 613 4.39 -1.25 25.29
N GLN A 614 4.43 -0.25 24.41
CA GLN A 614 5.52 0.72 24.32
C GLN A 614 4.96 2.10 24.67
N GLY A 615 5.67 2.87 25.50
CA GLY A 615 5.28 4.25 25.80
C GLY A 615 5.63 5.23 24.68
N PHE A 616 4.89 6.35 24.67
CA PHE A 616 5.15 7.63 23.97
C PHE A 616 4.67 7.80 22.51
N PRO A 617 3.49 8.43 22.34
CA PRO A 617 3.07 9.09 21.11
C PRO A 617 3.40 10.60 21.11
N GLY A 618 3.54 11.20 19.92
CA GLY A 618 3.54 12.66 19.75
C GLY A 618 4.22 13.17 18.48
N PHE A 619 3.72 14.29 17.95
CA PHE A 619 4.25 15.10 16.83
C PHE A 619 4.18 14.41 15.42
N GLU A 620 3.65 15.03 14.35
CA GLU A 620 3.08 16.39 14.24
C GLU A 620 2.13 16.62 13.04
N LYS A 621 1.23 17.60 13.19
CA LYS A 621 0.86 18.61 12.16
C LYS A 621 1.11 19.97 12.85
N ARG A 622 1.70 20.99 12.23
CA ARG A 622 1.35 21.53 10.90
C ARG A 622 2.36 22.61 10.42
N ALA A 623 2.44 22.79 9.10
CA ALA A 623 2.79 24.03 8.39
C ALA A 623 4.21 24.63 8.51
N GLN A 624 4.96 24.49 7.40
CA GLN A 624 4.99 25.59 6.41
C GLN A 624 4.33 25.10 5.10
#